data_AF-A0A7J6QC10-F1
#
_entry.id   AF-A0A7J6QC10-F1
#
_cell.length_a   1.000
_cell.length_b   1.000
_cell.length_c   1.000
_cell.angle_alpha   90.00
_cell.angle_beta   90.00
_cell.angle_gamma   90.00
#
_symmetry.space_group_name_H-M   'P 1'
#
loop_
_entity.id
_entity.type
_entity.pdbx_description
1 polymer ?
#
loop_
_entity_poly.entity_id
_entity_poly.type
_entity_poly.pdbx_seq_one_letter_code
_entity_poly.pdbx_strand_id
1 'polypeptide(L)'
;RHHGAVKPSKDEDYIRTVISFDNGGMWSHLEPPAEDHEGRQIECPKSRCSIHLHVVSSEVTPVPLYATEAAVGLILAMGNIGPYLRYEQDEMNTYLSRDGGLTWQEVHA
;
A
#
# COMPACT_ATOMS: atom_id res chain seq x y z
N ARG A 1 -21.01 -22.52 8.41
CA ARG A 1 -20.37 -21.52 9.28
C ARG A 1 -20.33 -20.23 8.49
N HIS A 2 -21.14 -19.24 8.88
CA HIS A 2 -21.19 -17.94 8.20
C HIS A 2 -19.99 -17.11 8.64
N HIS A 3 -18.99 -16.98 7.76
CA HIS A 3 -18.01 -15.90 7.89
C HIS A 3 -18.71 -14.62 7.42
N GLY A 4 -19.42 -13.96 8.34
CA GLY A 4 -19.87 -12.60 8.11
C GLY A 4 -18.64 -11.71 8.03
N ALA A 5 -18.53 -10.90 6.97
CA ALA A 5 -17.49 -9.89 6.85
C ALA A 5 -17.53 -9.01 8.10
N VAL A 6 -16.46 -9.04 8.89
CA VAL A 6 -16.26 -8.13 10.02
C VAL A 6 -16.14 -6.74 9.43
N LYS A 7 -17.09 -5.86 9.76
CA LYS A 7 -17.00 -4.46 9.34
C LYS A 7 -15.88 -3.79 10.14
N PRO A 8 -14.94 -3.10 9.48
CA PRO A 8 -13.90 -2.38 10.19
C PRO A 8 -14.49 -1.38 11.18
N SER A 9 -13.81 -1.19 12.31
CA SER A 9 -14.22 -0.19 13.30
C SER A 9 -14.02 1.24 12.75
N LYS A 10 -14.71 2.25 13.29
CA LYS A 10 -14.57 3.65 12.85
C LYS A 10 -13.13 4.20 12.88
N ASP A 11 -12.25 3.58 13.68
CA ASP A 11 -10.84 3.95 13.78
C ASP A 11 -9.97 3.27 12.70
N GLU A 12 -10.42 2.13 12.14
CA GLU A 12 -9.78 1.46 11.00
C GLU A 12 -10.04 2.17 9.67
N ASP A 13 -10.98 3.14 9.65
CA ASP A 13 -11.30 3.96 8.48
C ASP A 13 -10.16 4.95 8.10
N TYR A 14 -9.17 5.15 8.98
CA TYR A 14 -8.14 6.20 8.84
C TYR A 14 -6.70 5.69 8.94
N ILE A 15 -6.45 4.44 8.54
CA ILE A 15 -5.10 3.86 8.54
C ILE A 15 -4.27 4.46 7.39
N ARG A 16 -3.00 4.80 7.65
CA ARG A 16 -2.06 5.31 6.64
C ARG A 16 -0.71 4.61 6.76
N THR A 17 -0.13 4.26 5.61
CA THR A 17 1.22 3.70 5.51
C THR A 17 2.29 4.78 5.48
N VAL A 18 3.39 4.52 6.20
CA VAL A 18 4.63 5.30 6.18
C VAL A 18 5.82 4.35 6.11
N ILE A 19 6.94 4.85 5.58
CA ILE A 19 8.20 4.13 5.47
C ILE A 19 9.33 4.95 6.11
N SER A 20 10.32 4.26 6.68
CA SER A 20 11.54 4.85 7.21
C SER A 20 12.76 4.18 6.57
N PHE A 21 13.80 4.97 6.31
CA PHE A 21 15.07 4.52 5.74
C PHE A 21 16.25 4.69 6.71
N ASP A 22 15.98 5.12 7.94
CA ASP A 22 16.96 5.46 8.97
C ASP A 22 16.62 4.81 10.32
N ASN A 23 16.12 3.56 10.26
CA ASN A 23 15.74 2.76 11.43
C ASN A 23 14.69 3.41 12.33
N GLY A 24 13.75 4.16 11.75
CA GLY A 24 12.64 4.78 12.44
C GLY A 24 12.90 6.19 12.96
N GLY A 25 14.02 6.82 12.59
CA GLY A 25 14.32 8.21 12.94
C GLY A 25 13.39 9.20 12.22
N MET A 26 13.26 9.06 10.91
CA MET A 26 12.36 9.81 10.06
C MET A 26 11.42 8.88 9.30
N TRP A 27 10.20 9.38 9.08
CA TRP A 27 9.14 8.67 8.39
C TRP A 27 8.57 9.55 7.29
N SER A 28 8.27 8.94 6.15
CA SER A 28 7.61 9.59 5.03
C SER A 28 6.48 8.74 4.49
N HIS A 29 5.48 9.38 3.89
CA HIS A 29 4.47 8.68 3.12
C HIS A 29 5.08 8.10 1.84
N LEU A 30 4.49 7.02 1.34
CA LEU A 30 4.90 6.38 0.09
C LEU A 30 4.34 7.20 -1.07
N GLU A 31 5.22 7.69 -1.94
CA GLU A 31 4.80 8.47 -3.11
C GLU A 31 4.07 7.56 -4.12
N PRO A 32 2.92 8.00 -4.67
CA PRO A 32 2.25 7.28 -5.74
C PRO A 32 3.09 7.33 -7.03
N PRO A 33 3.04 6.29 -7.88
CA PRO A 33 3.54 6.39 -9.25
C PRO A 33 2.82 7.50 -10.02
N ALA A 34 3.47 8.01 -11.08
CA ALA A 34 2.85 8.99 -11.98
C ALA A 34 1.74 8.38 -12.83
N GLU A 35 1.86 7.10 -13.17
CA GLU A 35 0.96 6.37 -14.05
C GLU A 35 0.55 5.03 -13.42
N ASP A 36 -0.65 4.58 -13.73
CA ASP A 36 -1.15 3.25 -13.38
C ASP A 36 -0.58 2.16 -14.30
N HIS A 37 -0.95 0.90 -14.07
CA HIS A 37 -0.47 -0.21 -14.88
C HIS A 37 -0.87 -0.12 -16.38
N GLU A 38 -1.89 0.66 -16.72
CA GLU A 38 -2.36 0.88 -18.10
C GLU A 38 -1.74 2.12 -18.76
N GLY A 39 -0.87 2.85 -18.04
CA GLY A 39 -0.26 4.09 -18.52
C GLY A 39 -1.15 5.33 -18.39
N ARG A 40 -2.24 5.26 -17.61
CA ARG A 40 -3.09 6.42 -17.33
C ARG A 40 -2.50 7.20 -16.16
N GLN A 41 -2.52 8.53 -16.26
CA GLN A 41 -2.01 9.41 -15.21
C GLN A 41 -2.81 9.27 -13.91
N ILE A 42 -2.11 9.13 -12.79
CA ILE A 42 -2.73 9.06 -11.47
C ILE A 42 -2.86 10.47 -10.89
N GLU A 43 -4.09 10.93 -10.71
CA GLU A 43 -4.37 12.23 -10.07
C GLU A 43 -4.35 12.11 -8.55
N CYS A 44 -3.15 12.22 -7.98
CA CYS A 44 -2.97 12.16 -6.53
C CYS A 44 -2.09 13.32 -6.02
N PRO A 45 -2.70 14.41 -5.49
CA PRO A 45 -1.94 15.51 -4.91
C PRO A 45 -1.13 15.05 -3.69
N LYS A 46 0.20 15.26 -3.72
CA LYS A 46 1.13 14.86 -2.64
C LYS A 46 0.72 15.30 -1.23
N SER A 47 -0.07 16.37 -1.10
CA SER A 47 -0.56 16.88 0.18
C SER A 47 -1.75 16.11 0.76
N ARG A 48 -2.42 15.26 -0.02
CA ARG A 48 -3.69 14.64 0.36
C ARG A 48 -3.77 13.13 0.13
N CYS A 49 -2.84 12.53 -0.58
CA CYS A 49 -2.87 11.10 -0.84
C CYS A 49 -1.46 10.50 -1.02
N SER A 50 -1.41 9.19 -0.84
CA SER A 50 -0.20 8.37 -0.83
C SER A 50 -0.57 6.91 -1.08
N ILE A 51 0.42 6.04 -1.28
CA ILE A 51 0.19 4.60 -1.32
C ILE A 51 -0.07 4.08 0.11
N HIS A 52 -1.08 3.22 0.23
CA HIS A 52 -1.42 2.52 1.46
C HIS A 52 -1.41 1.03 1.22
N LEU A 53 -0.57 0.31 1.97
CA LEU A 53 -0.30 -1.11 1.78
C LEU A 53 -0.96 -1.93 2.87
N HIS A 54 -1.51 -3.08 2.48
CA HIS A 54 -1.86 -4.13 3.43
C HIS A 54 -0.58 -4.84 3.86
N VAL A 55 -0.13 -4.57 5.08
CA VAL A 55 1.04 -5.20 5.71
C VAL A 55 0.53 -6.05 6.86
N VAL A 56 0.92 -7.33 6.90
CA VAL A 56 0.41 -8.39 7.79
C VAL A 56 -0.02 -7.88 9.17
N SER A 57 -1.32 -7.58 9.32
CA SER A 57 -2.07 -7.48 10.59
C SER A 57 -3.54 -7.06 10.43
N SER A 58 -4.12 -7.01 9.22
CA SER A 58 -5.58 -6.82 9.13
C SER A 58 -6.29 -8.17 9.34
N GLU A 59 -7.14 -8.23 10.35
CA GLU A 59 -7.99 -9.40 10.68
C GLU A 59 -8.91 -9.83 9.50
N VAL A 60 -9.03 -8.97 8.49
CA VAL A 60 -10.00 -9.09 7.40
C VAL A 60 -9.45 -9.91 6.22
N THR A 61 -8.17 -9.74 5.86
CA THR A 61 -7.52 -10.56 4.82
C THR A 61 -5.99 -10.53 4.99
N PRO A 62 -5.31 -11.66 5.25
CA PRO A 62 -3.86 -11.69 5.30
C PRO A 62 -3.31 -11.58 3.87
N VAL A 63 -3.12 -10.35 3.41
CA VAL A 63 -2.35 -10.08 2.20
C VAL A 63 -0.91 -9.83 2.62
N PRO A 64 0.03 -10.72 2.26
CA PRO A 64 1.42 -10.57 2.66
C PRO A 64 2.11 -9.45 1.87
N LEU A 65 2.89 -8.64 2.59
CA LEU A 65 3.99 -7.89 2.00
C LEU A 65 5.14 -8.86 1.74
N TYR A 66 5.59 -8.94 0.49
CA TYR A 66 6.70 -9.81 0.09
C TYR A 66 7.99 -9.02 0.01
N ALA A 67 8.92 -9.34 0.91
CA ALA A 67 10.31 -8.93 0.88
C ALA A 67 11.18 -10.11 1.33
N THR A 68 12.34 -10.32 0.70
CA THR A 68 13.23 -11.45 1.01
C THR A 68 14.69 -11.04 0.92
N GLU A 69 15.53 -11.63 1.76
CA GLU A 69 16.99 -11.41 1.77
C GLU A 69 17.64 -11.75 0.42
N ALA A 70 17.05 -12.68 -0.34
CA ALA A 70 17.56 -13.07 -1.67
C ALA A 70 17.31 -12.01 -2.75
N ALA A 71 16.47 -11.00 -2.49
CA ALA A 71 16.05 -9.98 -3.45
C ALA A 71 16.07 -8.58 -2.83
N VAL A 72 17.26 -8.17 -2.37
CA VAL A 72 17.48 -6.86 -1.76
C VAL A 72 16.95 -5.73 -2.66
N GLY A 73 16.16 -4.83 -2.08
CA GLY A 73 15.55 -3.69 -2.78
C GLY A 73 14.19 -3.99 -3.42
N LEU A 74 13.82 -5.27 -3.61
CA LEU A 74 12.51 -5.63 -4.13
C LEU A 74 11.47 -5.68 -3.00
N ILE A 75 10.36 -4.98 -3.21
CA ILE A 75 9.18 -5.04 -2.34
C ILE A 75 7.95 -5.19 -3.22
N LEU A 76 7.15 -6.23 -2.98
CA LEU A 76 5.85 -6.44 -3.64
C LEU A 76 4.74 -6.44 -2.59
N ALA A 77 3.72 -5.62 -2.80
CA ALA A 77 2.62 -5.47 -1.84
C ALA A 77 1.32 -5.12 -2.57
N MET A 78 0.18 -5.41 -1.93
CA MET A 78 -1.11 -4.94 -2.41
C MET A 78 -1.60 -3.79 -1.55
N GLY A 79 -2.30 -2.84 -2.16
CA GLY A 79 -2.74 -1.64 -1.51
C GLY A 79 -3.66 -0.78 -2.37
N ASN A 80 -3.88 0.45 -1.95
CA ASN A 80 -4.62 1.45 -2.69
C ASN A 80 -3.87 2.80 -2.69
N ILE A 81 -4.19 3.67 -3.64
CA ILE A 81 -3.80 5.09 -3.61
C ILE A 81 -4.99 5.89 -3.11
N GLY A 82 -4.76 6.74 -2.11
CA GLY A 82 -5.82 7.55 -1.55
C GLY A 82 -5.41 8.28 -0.28
N PRO A 83 -6.38 8.85 0.44
CA PRO A 83 -6.12 9.50 1.72
C PRO A 83 -5.85 8.50 2.85
N TYR A 84 -6.42 7.29 2.77
CA TYR A 84 -6.35 6.22 3.78
C TYR A 84 -6.40 4.83 3.13
N LEU A 85 -6.02 3.80 3.89
CA LEU A 85 -6.11 2.39 3.49
C LEU A 85 -7.57 1.98 3.27
N ARG A 86 -7.81 1.19 2.22
CA ARG A 86 -9.12 0.68 1.82
C ARG A 86 -9.12 -0.84 1.80
N TYR A 87 -10.27 -1.44 2.08
CA TYR A 87 -10.44 -2.89 2.21
C TYR A 87 -11.34 -3.48 1.12
N GLU A 88 -12.00 -2.61 0.37
CA GLU A 88 -12.83 -2.92 -0.79
C GLU A 88 -11.96 -3.51 -1.91
N GLN A 89 -12.35 -4.67 -2.45
CA GLN A 89 -11.55 -5.41 -3.43
C GLN A 89 -11.34 -4.66 -4.74
N ASP A 90 -12.28 -3.79 -5.12
CA ASP A 90 -12.23 -2.95 -6.32
C ASP A 90 -11.32 -1.72 -6.17
N GLU A 91 -10.80 -1.46 -4.97
CA GLU A 91 -9.81 -0.41 -4.72
C GLU A 91 -8.39 -0.98 -4.53
N MET A 92 -8.20 -2.29 -4.72
CA MET A 92 -6.95 -3.02 -4.45
C MET A 92 -6.09 -3.20 -5.70
N ASN A 93 -4.92 -2.56 -5.71
CA ASN A 93 -3.90 -2.73 -6.75
C ASN A 93 -2.65 -3.40 -6.19
N THR A 94 -1.81 -3.95 -7.07
CA THR A 94 -0.49 -4.50 -6.74
C THR A 94 0.60 -3.50 -7.08
N TYR A 95 1.48 -3.25 -6.12
CA TYR A 95 2.61 -2.32 -6.24
C TYR A 95 3.94 -3.03 -6.09
N LEU A 96 4.91 -2.60 -6.91
CA LEU A 96 6.29 -3.08 -6.91
C LEU A 96 7.25 -1.91 -6.69
N SER A 97 8.13 -2.05 -5.71
CA SER A 97 9.34 -1.24 -5.57
C SER A 97 10.55 -2.07 -5.97
N ARG A 98 11.54 -1.42 -6.60
CA ARG A 98 12.83 -2.04 -6.96
C ARG A 98 14.05 -1.39 -6.30
N ASP A 99 13.83 -0.38 -5.47
CA ASP A 99 14.86 0.46 -4.84
C ASP A 99 14.67 0.57 -3.32
N GLY A 100 14.06 -0.44 -2.70
CA GLY A 100 13.89 -0.52 -1.25
C GLY A 100 12.72 0.31 -0.70
N GLY A 101 11.79 0.72 -1.55
CA GLY A 101 10.55 1.41 -1.17
C GLY A 101 10.61 2.92 -1.41
N LEU A 102 11.65 3.41 -2.10
CA LEU A 102 11.83 4.81 -2.44
C LEU A 102 10.90 5.22 -3.59
N THR A 103 10.80 4.37 -4.63
CA THR A 103 9.85 4.53 -5.73
C THR A 103 8.99 3.29 -5.92
N TRP A 104 7.77 3.49 -6.40
CA TRP A 104 6.77 2.45 -6.57
C TRP A 104 6.19 2.49 -7.98
N GLN A 105 5.82 1.31 -8.48
CA GLN A 105 5.11 1.11 -9.74
C GLN A 105 3.83 0.33 -9.46
N GLU A 106 2.70 0.74 -10.03
CA GLU A 106 1.51 -0.12 -10.10
C GLU A 106 1.71 -1.17 -11.20
N VAL A 107 1.60 -2.45 -10.85
CA VAL A 107 1.87 -3.58 -11.76
C VAL A 107 0.65 -4.43 -12.05
N HIS A 108 -0.45 -4.22 -11.32
CA HIS A 108 -1.74 -4.89 -11.54
C HIS A 108 -2.84 -4.14 -10.77
N ALA A 109 -4.08 -4.23 -11.26
CA ALA A 109 -5.30 -3.76 -10.61
C ALA A 109 -6.30 -4.93 -10.58
#